data_AF-A0A937GB30-F1
#
_entry.id   AF-A0A937GB30-F1
#
_cell.length_a   1.000
_cell.length_b   1.000
_cell.length_c   1.000
_cell.angle_alpha   90.00
_cell.angle_beta   90.00
_cell.angle_gamma   90.00
#
_symmetry.space_group_name_H-M   'P 1'
#
loop_
_entity.id
_entity.type
_entity.pdbx_description
1 polymer ?
#
loop_
_entity_poly.entity_id
_entity_poly.type
_entity_poly.pdbx_seq_one_letter_code
_entity_poly.pdbx_strand_id
1 'polypeptide(L)'
;MASDPHANDPVRARRAVVARWTLLANRVGYLLLAAAVAVFVIGVAVGFSSGVATTVIILLVASSVLLAPSIVLGYAVKAAERDDREAGR
;
A
#
# COMPACT_ATOMS: atom_id res chain seq x y z
N MET A 1 -30.62 23.42 12.46
CA MET A 1 -29.33 22.78 12.13
C MET A 1 -29.38 21.38 12.71
N ALA A 2 -29.90 20.42 11.94
CA ALA A 2 -30.02 19.04 12.39
C ALA A 2 -28.61 18.45 12.50
N SER A 3 -28.24 17.95 13.68
CA SER A 3 -27.02 17.17 13.90
C SER A 3 -27.12 15.90 13.06
N ASP A 4 -26.28 15.79 12.04
CA ASP A 4 -26.19 14.63 11.17
C ASP A 4 -25.85 13.38 12.03
N PRO A 5 -26.75 12.39 12.16
CA PRO A 5 -26.55 11.23 13.02
C PRO A 5 -25.31 10.42 12.66
N HIS A 6 -24.78 10.61 11.45
CA HIS A 6 -23.65 9.87 10.89
C HIS A 6 -22.30 10.58 11.06
N ALA A 7 -22.29 11.83 11.57
CA ALA A 7 -21.05 12.59 11.77
C ALA A 7 -20.03 11.89 12.69
N ASN A 8 -20.49 10.95 13.53
CA ASN A 8 -19.67 10.18 14.47
C ASN A 8 -19.76 8.66 14.24
N ASP A 9 -19.85 8.19 12.99
CA ASP A 9 -19.86 6.75 12.71
C ASP A 9 -18.48 6.11 13.03
N PRO A 10 -18.39 5.22 14.05
CA PRO A 10 -17.13 4.57 14.42
C PRO A 10 -16.58 3.65 13.32
N VAL A 11 -17.43 3.12 12.42
CA VAL A 11 -17.00 2.27 11.31
C VAL A 11 -16.25 3.09 10.28
N ARG A 12 -16.75 4.27 9.92
CA ARG A 12 -16.06 5.22 9.02
C ARG A 12 -14.71 5.67 9.58
N ALA A 13 -14.64 5.97 10.88
CA ALA A 13 -13.38 6.29 11.54
C ALA A 13 -12.35 5.15 11.43
N ARG A 14 -12.77 3.89 11.63
CA ARG A 14 -11.89 2.72 11.45
C ARG A 14 -11.46 2.52 9.99
N ARG A 15 -12.36 2.69 9.02
CA ARG A 15 -12.02 2.61 7.58
C ARG A 15 -10.98 3.66 7.20
N ALA A 16 -11.09 4.88 7.71
CA ALA A 16 -10.12 5.94 7.45
C ALA A 16 -8.71 5.61 8.00
N VAL A 17 -8.63 4.94 9.16
CA VAL A 17 -7.36 4.46 9.71
C VAL A 17 -6.75 3.39 8.81
N VAL A 18 -7.54 2.38 8.40
CA VAL A 18 -7.08 1.33 7.48
C VAL A 18 -6.60 1.96 6.16
N ALA A 19 -7.36 2.90 5.59
CA ALA A 19 -7.00 3.60 4.37
C ALA A 19 -5.62 4.28 4.47
N ARG A 20 -5.36 4.98 5.58
CA ARG A 20 -4.07 5.67 5.83
C ARG A 20 -2.92 4.67 5.88
N TRP A 21 -3.06 3.58 6.63
CA TRP A 21 -2.03 2.55 6.74
C TRP A 21 -1.79 1.85 5.41
N THR A 22 -2.86 1.55 4.66
CA THR A 22 -2.78 0.98 3.33
C THR A 22 -2.04 1.90 2.35
N LEU A 23 -2.32 3.20 2.36
CA LEU A 23 -1.62 4.17 1.52
C LEU A 23 -0.14 4.25 1.87
N LEU A 24 0.20 4.24 3.16
CA LEU A 24 1.59 4.23 3.61
C LEU A 24 2.31 2.96 3.16
N ALA A 25 1.68 1.79 3.37
CA ALA A 25 2.23 0.50 2.97
C ALA A 25 2.43 0.40 1.46
N ASN A 26 1.51 0.93 0.65
CA ASN A 26 1.69 1.04 -0.81
C ASN A 26 2.90 1.90 -1.17
N ARG A 27 3.05 3.10 -0.56
CA ARG A 27 4.20 3.97 -0.83
C ARG A 27 5.52 3.29 -0.47
N VAL A 28 5.59 2.68 0.71
CA VAL A 28 6.79 1.94 1.16
C VAL A 28 7.06 0.77 0.21
N GLY A 29 6.03 0.02 -0.19
CA GLY A 29 6.17 -1.12 -1.09
C GLY A 29 6.72 -0.72 -2.46
N TYR A 30 6.20 0.37 -3.03
CA TYR A 30 6.72 0.91 -4.29
C TYR A 30 8.14 1.47 -4.16
N LEU A 31 8.49 2.10 -3.03
CA LEU A 31 9.86 2.54 -2.78
C LEU A 31 10.84 1.37 -2.69
N LEU A 32 10.45 0.28 -2.01
CA LEU A 32 11.26 -0.94 -1.95
C LEU A 32 11.43 -1.56 -3.34
N LEU A 33 10.37 -1.59 -4.16
CA LEU A 33 10.46 -2.07 -5.54
C LEU A 33 11.38 -1.19 -6.39
N ALA A 34 11.26 0.13 -6.28
CA ALA A 34 12.14 1.06 -6.98
C ALA A 34 13.61 0.90 -6.53
N ALA A 35 13.85 0.69 -5.24
CA ALA A 35 15.18 0.38 -4.71
C ALA A 35 15.71 -0.95 -5.26
N ALA A 36 14.88 -2.00 -5.34
CA ALA A 36 15.25 -3.28 -5.94
C ALA A 36 15.72 -3.09 -7.39
N VAL A 37 14.96 -2.33 -8.17
CA VAL A 37 15.31 -2.00 -9.57
C VAL A 37 16.61 -1.20 -9.63
N ALA A 38 16.80 -0.20 -8.77
CA ALA A 38 18.03 0.59 -8.74
C ALA A 38 19.27 -0.27 -8.42
N VAL A 39 19.18 -1.12 -7.40
CA VAL A 39 20.28 -2.05 -7.04
C VAL A 39 20.54 -3.05 -8.17
N PHE A 40 19.50 -3.56 -8.81
CA PHE A 40 19.63 -4.45 -9.97
C PHE A 40 20.36 -3.76 -11.12
N VAL A 41 19.97 -2.53 -11.48
CA VAL A 41 20.62 -1.76 -12.56
C VAL A 41 22.09 -1.45 -12.23
N ILE A 42 22.39 -1.12 -10.98
CA ILE A 42 23.78 -0.97 -10.51
C ILE A 42 24.53 -2.29 -10.69
N GLY A 43 23.95 -3.42 -10.27
CA GLY A 43 24.54 -4.76 -10.47
C GLY A 43 24.78 -5.09 -11.94
N VAL A 44 23.92 -4.66 -12.87
CA VAL A 44 24.15 -4.80 -14.31
C VAL A 44 25.33 -3.95 -14.77
N ALA A 45 25.48 -2.73 -14.25
CA ALA A 45 26.51 -1.79 -14.68
C ALA A 45 27.92 -2.10 -14.13
N VAL A 46 28.03 -2.52 -12.88
CA VAL A 46 29.32 -2.80 -12.20
C VAL A 46 29.59 -4.28 -11.92
N GLY A 47 28.62 -5.16 -12.18
CA GLY A 47 28.74 -6.61 -12.00
C GLY A 47 27.93 -7.15 -10.82
N PHE A 48 27.41 -8.37 -10.98
CA PHE A 48 26.62 -9.06 -9.95
C PHE A 48 27.51 -9.86 -9.00
N SER A 49 27.48 -9.50 -7.72
CA SER A 49 27.98 -10.33 -6.64
C SER A 49 26.84 -11.07 -5.94
N SER A 50 27.17 -12.13 -5.19
CA SER A 50 26.20 -12.85 -4.36
C SER A 50 25.45 -11.92 -3.39
N GLY A 51 26.16 -10.94 -2.82
CA GLY A 51 25.55 -9.92 -1.95
C GLY A 51 24.52 -9.06 -2.67
N VAL A 52 24.86 -8.53 -3.85
CA VAL A 52 23.94 -7.71 -4.67
C VAL A 52 22.70 -8.50 -5.06
N ALA A 53 22.88 -9.74 -5.54
CA ALA A 53 21.76 -10.61 -5.90
C ALA A 53 20.82 -10.86 -4.70
N THR A 54 21.40 -11.18 -3.54
CA THR A 54 20.64 -11.43 -2.31
C THR A 54 19.84 -10.19 -1.87
N THR A 55 20.45 -9.00 -1.94
CA THR A 55 19.77 -7.74 -1.62
C THR A 55 18.58 -7.48 -2.55
N VAL A 56 18.74 -7.68 -3.87
CA VAL A 56 17.65 -7.52 -4.84
C VAL A 56 16.50 -8.48 -4.52
N ILE A 57 16.80 -9.75 -4.24
CA ILE A 57 15.78 -10.76 -3.91
C ILE A 57 15.02 -10.36 -2.64
N ILE A 58 15.71 -9.94 -1.58
CA ILE A 58 15.06 -9.51 -0.33
C ILE A 58 14.13 -8.33 -0.58
N LEU A 59 14.58 -7.31 -1.32
CA LEU A 59 13.77 -6.13 -1.63
C LEU A 59 12.54 -6.49 -2.48
N LEU A 60 12.69 -7.39 -3.46
CA LEU A 60 11.58 -7.86 -4.28
C LEU A 60 10.54 -8.61 -3.43
N VAL A 61 10.97 -9.56 -2.61
CA VAL A 61 10.08 -10.31 -1.73
C VAL A 61 9.36 -9.38 -0.75
N ALA A 62 10.09 -8.48 -0.08
CA ALA A 62 9.51 -7.52 0.85
C ALA A 62 8.49 -6.59 0.15
N SER A 63 8.82 -6.08 -1.04
CA SER A 63 7.90 -5.22 -1.80
C SER A 63 6.62 -5.95 -2.20
N SER A 64 6.72 -7.22 -2.62
CA SER A 64 5.57 -8.03 -3.03
C SER A 64 4.63 -8.33 -1.85
N VAL A 65 5.22 -8.75 -0.72
CA VAL A 65 4.48 -9.01 0.53
C VAL A 65 3.80 -7.75 1.04
N LEU A 66 4.35 -6.56 0.79
CA LEU A 66 3.74 -5.30 1.23
C LEU A 66 2.67 -4.78 0.25
N LEU A 67 2.95 -4.83 -1.06
CA LEU A 67 2.08 -4.30 -2.11
C LEU A 67 0.81 -5.14 -2.27
N ALA A 68 0.92 -6.47 -2.35
CA ALA A 68 -0.24 -7.34 -2.61
C ALA A 68 -1.39 -7.14 -1.59
N PRO A 69 -1.18 -7.24 -0.26
CA PRO A 69 -2.25 -7.01 0.70
C PRO A 69 -2.71 -5.56 0.74
N SER A 70 -1.80 -4.61 0.56
CA SER A 70 -2.14 -3.17 0.58
C SER A 70 -3.03 -2.79 -0.60
N ILE A 71 -2.77 -3.33 -1.79
CA ILE A 71 -3.61 -3.07 -2.97
C ILE A 71 -5.03 -3.63 -2.74
N VAL A 72 -5.15 -4.86 -2.22
CA VAL A 72 -6.46 -5.48 -1.93
C VAL A 72 -7.24 -4.67 -0.90
N LEU A 73 -6.60 -4.30 0.23
CA LEU A 73 -7.23 -3.47 1.26
C LEU A 73 -7.64 -2.09 0.71
N GLY A 74 -6.83 -1.52 -0.16
CA GLY A 74 -7.11 -0.22 -0.79
C GLY A 74 -8.35 -0.27 -1.66
N TYR A 75 -8.50 -1.33 -2.46
CA TYR A 75 -9.72 -1.55 -3.24
C TYR A 75 -10.95 -1.82 -2.38
N ALA A 76 -10.81 -2.59 -1.29
CA ALA A 76 -11.91 -2.86 -0.37
C ALA A 76 -12.44 -1.57 0.28
N VAL A 77 -11.55 -0.69 0.76
CA VAL A 77 -11.95 0.61 1.33
C VAL A 77 -12.62 1.49 0.27
N LYS A 78 -12.04 1.56 -0.93
CA LYS A 78 -12.59 2.37 -2.03
C LYS A 78 -13.98 1.88 -2.48
N ALA A 79 -14.18 0.56 -2.49
CA ALA A 79 -15.48 -0.04 -2.79
C ALA A 79 -16.50 0.29 -1.68
N ALA A 80 -16.09 0.21 -0.41
CA ALA A 80 -16.94 0.55 0.72
C ALA A 80 -17.34 2.05 0.74
N GLU A 81 -16.42 2.95 0.40
CA GLU A 81 -16.74 4.38 0.26
C GLU A 81 -17.70 4.67 -0.90
N ARG A 82 -17.61 3.89 -1.98
CA ARG A 82 -18.53 4.00 -3.12
C ARG A 82 -19.93 3.54 -2.75
N ASP A 83 -20.06 2.41 -2.06
CA ASP A 83 -21.36 1.89 -1.60
C ASP A 83 -22.06 2.86 -0.63
N ASP A 84 -21.30 3.42 0.32
CA ASP A 84 -21.76 4.48 1.23
C ASP A 84 -22.36 5.66 0.43
N ARG A 85 -21.63 6.19 -0.56
CA ARG A 85 -22.08 7.31 -1.42
C ARG A 85 -23.33 6.98 -2.23
N GLU A 86 -23.40 5.78 -2.82
CA GLU A 86 -24.53 5.34 -3.63
C GLU A 86 -25.78 5.09 -2.76
N ALA A 87 -25.60 4.64 -1.52
CA ALA A 87 -26.67 4.43 -0.56
C ALA A 87 -27.10 5.71 0.19
N GLY A 88 -26.47 6.87 -0.08
CA GLY A 88 -26.81 8.15 0.53
C GLY A 88 -26.49 8.27 2.03
N ARG A 89 -25.51 7.49 2.52
CA ARG A 89 -25.10 7.41 3.92
C ARG A 89 -23.59 7.59 4.04
#